data_AF-A0A2Z3IPQ8-F1
#
_entry.id   AF-A0A2Z3IPQ8-F1
#
_cell.length_a   1.000
_cell.length_b   1.000
_cell.length_c   1.000
_cell.angle_alpha   90.00
_cell.angle_beta   90.00
_cell.angle_gamma   90.00
#
_symmetry.space_group_name_H-M   'P 1'
#
loop_
_entity.id
_entity.type
_entity.pdbx_description
1 polymer ?
#
loop_
_entity_poly.entity_id
_entity_poly.type
_entity_poly.pdbx_seq_one_letter_code
_entity_poly.pdbx_strand_id
1 'polypeptide(L)'
;MALHCVTLEEGADLEGFRRAVRQLIAEELAPQHVTWVVAAPDLFGERDEQEGEAPPVALPRSVGEMIGLVVRHNDPERYALLYQLVWRVLNGERELLHIESDPLVHRLNGMARDVRRCLSQDAASDGPIQTGLRRVDREDEQESAMPTRSKPETEDPRDTEDPRDHEPKTLKELNAAIAAAGPLVPGATQAVFGEGPAHADIVFVGEQPGDQEDLQGRPFVGPAGRLFDKAMKEAGIDRDKVYLTNAVKHFKFEQRGHRRIHSKPTAGEVKHYRPWLMKELELVRPKLVVALGGTAVLALTGKQTPISRSRGRARFGDLNGYVTVHPSYLLRLPDEETRHQAYDAFLRDLAHIRDLAKADPRTGELPLAAE
;
A
#
# COMPACT_ATOMS: atom_id res chain seq x y z
N MET A 1 -24.82 -31.47 -18.43
CA MET A 1 -25.37 -30.10 -18.25
C MET A 1 -24.96 -29.30 -19.46
N ALA A 2 -25.87 -28.58 -20.10
CA ALA A 2 -25.60 -27.83 -21.32
C ALA A 2 -24.78 -26.57 -20.99
N LEU A 3 -23.74 -26.28 -21.78
CA LEU A 3 -23.06 -24.99 -21.74
C LEU A 3 -23.92 -23.95 -22.44
N HIS A 4 -24.20 -22.83 -21.77
CA HIS A 4 -24.91 -21.70 -22.34
C HIS A 4 -23.90 -20.77 -23.03
N CYS A 5 -24.02 -20.61 -24.34
CA CYS A 5 -23.14 -19.76 -25.13
C CYS A 5 -23.75 -18.37 -25.26
N VAL A 6 -23.02 -17.34 -24.84
CA VAL A 6 -23.41 -15.94 -25.01
C VAL A 6 -22.53 -15.30 -26.07
N THR A 7 -23.17 -14.77 -27.11
CA THR A 7 -22.50 -14.06 -28.19
C THR A 7 -22.66 -12.54 -28.01
N LEU A 8 -21.55 -11.81 -28.01
CA LEU A 8 -21.50 -10.34 -27.91
C LEU A 8 -20.97 -9.71 -29.20
N GLU A 9 -21.32 -8.44 -29.44
CA GLU A 9 -20.83 -7.70 -30.60
C GLU A 9 -19.32 -7.41 -30.50
N GLU A 10 -18.68 -7.19 -31.66
CA GLU A 10 -17.26 -6.88 -31.73
C GLU A 10 -16.96 -5.54 -31.03
N GLY A 11 -15.91 -5.51 -30.21
CA GLY A 11 -15.50 -4.35 -29.44
C GLY A 11 -16.03 -4.34 -27.99
N ALA A 12 -16.29 -3.12 -27.49
CA ALA A 12 -16.67 -2.85 -26.10
C ALA A 12 -18.19 -2.82 -25.92
N ASP A 13 -18.85 -3.95 -26.11
CA ASP A 13 -20.32 -4.11 -26.04
C ASP A 13 -20.83 -4.19 -24.59
N LEU A 14 -20.99 -3.01 -23.97
CA LEU A 14 -21.50 -2.90 -22.60
C LEU A 14 -23.01 -3.19 -22.49
N GLU A 15 -23.79 -2.84 -23.51
CA GLU A 15 -25.25 -3.03 -23.49
C GLU A 15 -25.62 -4.49 -23.70
N GLY A 16 -24.99 -5.16 -24.66
CA GLY A 16 -25.12 -6.60 -24.87
C GLY A 16 -24.67 -7.39 -23.64
N PHE A 17 -23.54 -7.00 -23.02
CA PHE A 17 -23.11 -7.61 -21.76
C PHE A 17 -24.16 -7.43 -20.64
N ARG A 18 -24.71 -6.23 -20.44
CA ARG A 18 -25.75 -5.99 -19.42
C ARG A 18 -27.01 -6.80 -19.67
N ARG A 19 -27.43 -6.92 -20.92
CA ARG A 19 -28.60 -7.73 -21.30
C ARG A 19 -28.37 -9.21 -20.99
N ALA A 20 -27.24 -9.75 -21.43
CA ALA A 20 -26.86 -11.14 -21.18
C ALA A 20 -26.77 -11.44 -19.68
N VAL A 21 -26.12 -10.57 -18.89
CA VAL A 21 -26.02 -10.73 -17.43
C VAL A 21 -27.41 -10.79 -16.78
N ARG A 22 -28.37 -9.95 -17.19
CA ARG A 22 -29.73 -10.00 -16.62
C ARG A 22 -30.42 -11.33 -16.89
N GLN A 23 -30.29 -11.86 -18.11
CA GLN A 23 -30.86 -13.15 -18.49
C GLN A 23 -30.20 -14.31 -17.73
N LEU A 24 -28.86 -14.36 -17.70
CA LEU A 24 -28.11 -15.40 -16.99
C LEU A 24 -28.39 -15.42 -15.46
N ILE A 25 -28.57 -14.24 -14.85
CA ILE A 25 -28.94 -14.14 -13.43
C ILE A 25 -30.40 -14.57 -13.20
N ALA A 26 -31.31 -14.22 -14.11
CA ALA A 26 -32.70 -14.68 -14.02
C ALA A 26 -32.84 -16.20 -14.17
N GLU A 27 -31.94 -16.83 -14.93
CA GLU A 27 -31.84 -18.28 -15.11
C GLU A 27 -30.96 -18.99 -14.05
N GLU A 28 -30.40 -18.24 -13.09
CA GLU A 28 -29.50 -18.75 -12.03
C GLU A 28 -28.30 -19.55 -12.58
N LEU A 29 -27.75 -19.13 -13.72
CA LEU A 29 -26.64 -19.82 -14.37
C LEU A 29 -25.28 -19.44 -13.77
N ALA A 30 -24.69 -20.36 -13.01
CA ALA A 30 -23.35 -20.17 -12.45
C ALA A 30 -22.27 -19.97 -13.55
N PRO A 31 -21.19 -19.20 -13.29
CA PRO A 31 -20.19 -18.84 -14.28
C PRO A 31 -19.54 -20.03 -15.00
N GLN A 32 -19.41 -21.20 -14.35
CA GLN A 32 -18.84 -22.40 -14.98
C GLN A 32 -19.70 -22.99 -16.10
N HIS A 33 -20.96 -22.59 -16.23
CA HIS A 33 -21.88 -23.07 -17.25
C HIS A 33 -22.05 -22.09 -18.41
N VAL A 34 -21.33 -20.96 -18.40
CA VAL A 34 -21.47 -19.89 -19.39
C VAL A 34 -20.17 -19.74 -20.16
N THR A 35 -20.26 -19.75 -21.48
CA THR A 35 -19.13 -19.44 -22.38
C THR A 35 -19.43 -18.16 -23.13
N TRP A 36 -18.44 -17.27 -23.21
CA TRP A 36 -18.56 -15.97 -23.86
C TRP A 36 -17.81 -16.00 -25.18
N VAL A 37 -18.49 -15.61 -26.26
CA VAL A 37 -17.94 -15.52 -27.60
C VAL A 37 -18.15 -14.09 -28.11
N VAL A 38 -17.11 -13.50 -28.67
CA VAL A 38 -17.21 -12.21 -29.39
C VAL A 38 -17.36 -12.57 -30.86
N ALA A 39 -18.51 -12.23 -31.45
CA ALA A 39 -18.73 -12.51 -32.87
C ALA A 39 -17.83 -11.62 -33.74
N ALA A 40 -17.20 -12.23 -34.75
CA ALA A 40 -16.74 -11.49 -35.92
C ALA A 40 -17.98 -11.09 -36.75
N PRO A 41 -17.95 -9.99 -37.52
CA PRO A 41 -19.09 -9.58 -38.33
C PRO A 41 -19.34 -10.62 -39.41
N ASP A 42 -20.27 -11.54 -39.17
CA ASP A 42 -20.77 -12.44 -40.20
C ASP A 42 -21.67 -11.64 -41.15
N LEU A 43 -21.29 -11.67 -42.43
CA LEU A 43 -22.03 -11.02 -43.52
C LEU A 43 -23.37 -11.71 -43.81
N PHE A 44 -23.60 -12.91 -43.22
CA PHE A 44 -24.82 -13.70 -43.31
C PHE A 44 -24.95 -14.60 -42.07
N GLY A 45 -25.90 -14.35 -41.18
CA GLY A 45 -26.17 -15.27 -40.06
C GLY A 45 -27.23 -14.75 -39.11
N GLU A 46 -28.31 -15.51 -38.98
CA GLU A 46 -29.55 -15.18 -38.27
C GLU A 46 -29.32 -14.77 -36.81
N ARG A 47 -29.91 -13.63 -36.41
CA ARG A 47 -29.92 -13.17 -35.02
C ARG A 47 -31.02 -13.92 -34.27
N ASP A 48 -30.65 -14.72 -33.27
CA ASP A 48 -31.60 -15.13 -32.24
C ASP A 48 -31.92 -13.88 -31.39
N GLU A 49 -32.93 -13.14 -31.82
CA GLU A 49 -33.59 -12.10 -31.04
C GLU A 49 -34.40 -12.77 -29.93
N GLN A 50 -33.73 -13.24 -28.87
CA GLN A 50 -34.42 -13.55 -27.63
C GLN A 50 -34.67 -12.25 -26.85
N GLU A 51 -35.75 -11.57 -27.24
CA GLU A 51 -36.41 -10.49 -26.50
C GLU A 51 -37.01 -11.03 -25.20
N GLY A 52 -36.17 -11.14 -24.17
CA GLY A 52 -36.60 -11.39 -22.79
C GLY A 52 -36.11 -10.26 -21.91
N GLU A 53 -37.01 -9.35 -21.54
CA GLU A 53 -36.73 -8.22 -20.64
C GLU A 53 -36.60 -8.72 -19.20
N ALA A 54 -35.44 -9.34 -18.90
CA ALA A 54 -35.10 -9.81 -17.58
C ALA A 54 -34.95 -8.63 -16.59
N PRO A 55 -35.34 -8.79 -15.32
CA PRO A 55 -35.40 -7.69 -14.34
C PRO A 55 -34.01 -7.05 -14.11
N PRO A 56 -33.98 -5.74 -13.79
CA PRO A 56 -32.72 -5.04 -13.57
C PRO A 56 -32.02 -5.56 -12.31
N VAL A 57 -30.74 -5.86 -12.46
CA VAL A 57 -29.87 -6.32 -11.37
C VAL A 57 -29.33 -5.11 -10.59
N ALA A 58 -29.53 -5.10 -9.28
CA ALA A 58 -28.99 -4.06 -8.40
C ALA A 58 -27.53 -4.37 -8.02
N LEU A 59 -26.59 -3.57 -8.53
CA LEU A 59 -25.15 -3.70 -8.25
C LEU A 59 -24.61 -2.46 -7.51
N PRO A 60 -23.60 -2.63 -6.63
CA PRO A 60 -22.85 -1.51 -6.07
C PRO A 60 -22.22 -0.64 -7.17
N ARG A 61 -22.14 0.68 -6.93
CA ARG A 61 -21.58 1.64 -7.90
C ARG A 61 -20.15 1.29 -8.33
N SER A 62 -19.33 0.84 -7.38
CA SER A 62 -17.95 0.39 -7.63
C SER A 62 -17.86 -0.75 -8.65
N VAL A 63 -18.83 -1.68 -8.61
CA VAL A 63 -18.92 -2.78 -9.58
C VAL A 63 -19.33 -2.25 -10.95
N GLY A 64 -20.28 -1.32 -11.02
CA GLY A 64 -20.68 -0.67 -12.27
C GLY A 64 -19.52 0.08 -12.96
N GLU A 65 -18.71 0.81 -12.18
CA GLU A 65 -17.52 1.50 -12.66
C GLU A 65 -16.45 0.52 -13.17
N MET A 66 -16.22 -0.58 -12.45
CA MET A 66 -15.27 -1.63 -12.85
C MET A 66 -15.70 -2.27 -14.19
N ILE A 67 -16.99 -2.61 -14.33
CA ILE A 67 -17.53 -3.16 -15.58
C ILE A 67 -17.30 -2.16 -16.73
N GLY A 68 -17.66 -0.88 -16.54
CA GLY A 68 -17.50 0.14 -17.58
C GLY A 68 -16.05 0.33 -18.06
N LEU A 69 -15.07 0.13 -17.17
CA LEU A 69 -13.66 0.19 -17.51
C LEU A 69 -13.16 -1.09 -18.20
N VAL A 70 -13.44 -2.26 -17.63
CA VAL A 70 -12.84 -3.54 -18.09
C VAL A 70 -13.46 -4.05 -19.40
N VAL A 71 -14.72 -3.70 -19.71
CA VAL A 71 -15.35 -4.05 -21.00
C VAL A 71 -14.54 -3.55 -22.20
N ARG A 72 -13.77 -2.46 -22.02
CA ARG A 72 -12.89 -1.87 -23.04
C ARG A 72 -11.53 -2.56 -23.20
N HIS A 73 -11.21 -3.52 -22.34
CA HIS A 73 -9.94 -4.25 -22.42
C HIS A 73 -9.94 -5.24 -23.59
N ASN A 74 -8.78 -5.55 -24.17
CA ASN A 74 -8.68 -6.47 -25.32
C ASN A 74 -8.48 -7.95 -24.92
N ASP A 75 -8.79 -8.32 -23.67
CA ASP A 75 -8.62 -9.70 -23.21
C ASP A 75 -9.87 -10.51 -23.55
N PRO A 76 -9.72 -11.72 -24.13
CA PRO A 76 -10.86 -12.56 -24.51
C PRO A 76 -11.68 -13.05 -23.31
N GLU A 77 -11.08 -13.18 -22.13
CA GLU A 77 -11.76 -13.66 -20.91
C GLU A 77 -12.45 -12.53 -20.13
N ARG A 78 -12.38 -11.27 -20.59
CA ARG A 78 -12.90 -10.10 -19.85
C ARG A 78 -14.37 -10.25 -19.44
N TYR A 79 -15.23 -10.74 -20.35
CA TYR A 79 -16.66 -10.87 -20.08
C TYR A 79 -16.95 -12.03 -19.10
N ALA A 80 -16.20 -13.13 -19.20
CA ALA A 80 -16.29 -14.24 -18.25
C ALA A 80 -15.92 -13.80 -16.83
N LEU A 81 -14.82 -13.04 -16.68
CA LEU A 81 -14.37 -12.52 -15.40
C LEU A 81 -15.35 -11.48 -14.82
N LEU A 82 -15.88 -10.59 -15.66
CA LEU A 82 -16.89 -9.63 -15.23
C LEU A 82 -18.20 -10.31 -14.79
N TYR A 83 -18.62 -11.36 -15.48
CA TYR A 83 -19.78 -12.14 -15.06
C TYR A 83 -19.53 -12.86 -13.73
N GLN A 84 -18.35 -13.45 -13.56
CA GLN A 84 -17.95 -14.07 -12.30
C GLN A 84 -17.96 -13.07 -11.14
N LEU A 85 -17.55 -11.82 -11.37
CA LEU A 85 -17.62 -10.75 -10.37
C LEU A 85 -19.06 -10.45 -9.99
N VAL A 86 -19.94 -10.25 -10.98
CA VAL A 86 -21.35 -9.97 -10.76
C VAL A 86 -22.02 -11.10 -9.98
N TRP A 87 -21.78 -12.35 -10.38
CA TRP A 87 -22.32 -13.53 -9.72
C TRP A 87 -21.94 -13.57 -8.24
N ARG A 88 -20.65 -13.39 -7.90
CA ARG A 88 -20.18 -13.43 -6.51
C ARG A 88 -20.74 -12.30 -5.65
N VAL A 89 -20.83 -11.08 -6.21
CA VAL A 89 -21.40 -9.92 -5.53
C VAL A 89 -22.88 -10.13 -5.19
N LEU A 90 -23.65 -10.70 -6.12
CA LEU A 90 -25.06 -11.01 -5.90
C LEU A 90 -25.27 -12.16 -4.89
N ASN A 91 -24.35 -13.12 -4.85
CA ASN A 91 -24.36 -14.25 -3.92
C ASN A 91 -23.82 -13.91 -2.50
N GLY A 92 -23.70 -12.62 -2.15
CA GLY A 92 -23.44 -12.15 -0.79
C GLY A 92 -22.08 -11.49 -0.58
N GLU A 93 -21.17 -11.55 -1.57
CA GLU A 93 -19.85 -10.91 -1.48
C GLU A 93 -19.90 -9.43 -1.95
N ARG A 94 -20.74 -8.60 -1.34
CA ARG A 94 -20.97 -7.21 -1.79
C ARG A 94 -19.71 -6.32 -1.77
N GLU A 95 -18.80 -6.60 -0.85
CA GLU A 95 -17.54 -5.88 -0.66
C GLU A 95 -16.36 -6.54 -1.41
N LEU A 96 -16.61 -7.47 -2.34
CA LEU A 96 -15.57 -8.26 -3.01
C LEU A 96 -14.48 -7.39 -3.65
N LEU A 97 -14.86 -6.26 -4.27
CA LEU A 97 -13.88 -5.35 -4.89
C LEU A 97 -12.88 -4.71 -3.91
N HIS A 98 -13.16 -4.72 -2.60
CA HIS A 98 -12.24 -4.23 -1.56
C HIS A 98 -11.22 -5.30 -1.13
N ILE A 99 -11.40 -6.55 -1.55
CA ILE A 99 -10.52 -7.67 -1.25
C ILE A 99 -9.48 -7.79 -2.37
N GLU A 100 -8.44 -6.96 -2.32
CA GLU A 100 -7.38 -6.94 -3.36
C GLU A 100 -6.61 -8.26 -3.51
N SER A 101 -6.63 -9.11 -2.47
CA SER A 101 -6.01 -10.43 -2.48
C SER A 101 -6.83 -11.48 -3.23
N ASP A 102 -8.09 -11.19 -3.56
CA ASP A 102 -8.92 -12.12 -4.32
C ASP A 102 -8.37 -12.24 -5.76
N PRO A 103 -8.14 -13.46 -6.28
CA PRO A 103 -7.56 -13.65 -7.61
C PRO A 103 -8.36 -12.99 -8.74
N LEU A 104 -9.70 -12.97 -8.64
CA LEU A 104 -10.58 -12.35 -9.62
C LEU A 104 -10.42 -10.82 -9.59
N VAL A 105 -10.44 -10.24 -8.38
CA VAL A 105 -10.29 -8.80 -8.17
C VAL A 105 -8.91 -8.33 -8.62
N HIS A 106 -7.85 -9.08 -8.31
CA HIS A 106 -6.50 -8.80 -8.77
C HIS A 106 -6.42 -8.74 -10.29
N ARG A 107 -7.02 -9.71 -10.98
CA ARG A 107 -7.02 -9.80 -12.44
C ARG A 107 -7.80 -8.66 -13.09
N LEU A 108 -9.00 -8.35 -12.59
CA LEU A 108 -9.81 -7.22 -13.07
C LEU A 108 -9.12 -5.87 -12.82
N ASN A 109 -8.46 -5.69 -11.67
CA ASN A 109 -7.67 -4.49 -11.39
C ASN A 109 -6.43 -4.36 -12.30
N GLY A 110 -5.88 -5.47 -12.78
CA GLY A 110 -4.87 -5.48 -13.85
C GLY A 110 -5.44 -4.89 -15.14
N MET A 111 -6.53 -5.49 -15.64
CA MET A 111 -7.20 -5.04 -16.87
C MET A 111 -7.63 -3.57 -16.80
N ALA A 112 -8.21 -3.14 -15.68
CA ALA A 112 -8.62 -1.75 -15.48
C ALA A 112 -7.43 -0.76 -15.50
N ARG A 113 -6.27 -1.16 -14.96
CA ARG A 113 -5.04 -0.34 -15.05
C ARG A 113 -4.54 -0.23 -16.48
N ASP A 114 -4.58 -1.33 -17.23
CA ASP A 114 -4.13 -1.35 -18.62
C ASP A 114 -5.02 -0.46 -19.51
N VAL A 115 -6.36 -0.51 -19.33
CA VAL A 115 -7.29 0.40 -20.01
C VAL A 115 -7.03 1.86 -19.65
N ARG A 116 -6.85 2.20 -18.36
CA ARG A 116 -6.55 3.58 -17.93
C ARG A 116 -5.25 4.11 -18.55
N ARG A 117 -4.24 3.26 -18.68
CA ARG A 117 -2.98 3.61 -19.34
C ARG A 117 -3.20 3.91 -20.83
N CYS A 118 -3.95 3.09 -21.55
CA CYS A 118 -4.27 3.37 -22.95
C CYS A 118 -5.02 4.70 -23.10
N LEU A 119 -6.06 4.94 -22.29
CA LEU A 119 -6.81 6.20 -22.31
C LEU A 119 -5.92 7.43 -22.03
N SER A 120 -4.92 7.30 -21.16
CA SER A 120 -3.96 8.38 -20.87
C SER A 120 -2.95 8.62 -22.00
N GLN A 121 -2.67 7.59 -22.81
CA GLN A 121 -1.78 7.68 -23.97
C GLN A 121 -2.52 8.28 -25.18
N ASP A 122 -3.80 7.96 -25.35
CA ASP A 122 -4.65 8.54 -26.40
C ASP A 122 -4.86 10.06 -26.18
N ALA A 123 -5.02 10.50 -24.92
CA ALA A 123 -5.17 11.92 -24.58
C ALA A 123 -3.89 12.77 -24.81
N ALA A 124 -2.71 12.14 -24.92
CA ALA A 124 -1.46 12.83 -25.24
C ALA A 124 -1.24 13.02 -26.75
N SER A 125 -2.12 12.47 -27.58
CA SER A 125 -2.04 12.50 -29.05
C SER A 125 -2.79 13.69 -29.67
N ASP A 126 -3.70 14.32 -28.93
CA ASP A 126 -4.42 15.54 -29.35
C ASP A 126 -3.80 16.78 -28.69
N GLY A 127 -2.69 17.25 -29.27
CA GLY A 127 -2.07 18.53 -28.91
C GLY A 127 -2.77 19.71 -29.60
N PRO A 128 -2.98 20.86 -28.90
CA PRO A 128 -3.68 21.99 -29.47
C PRO A 128 -2.82 22.76 -30.48
N ILE A 129 -3.44 23.14 -31.59
CA ILE A 129 -2.93 24.06 -32.61
C ILE A 129 -2.64 25.41 -31.95
N GLN A 130 -1.36 25.80 -31.91
CA GLN A 130 -0.94 27.16 -31.58
C GLN A 130 -1.28 28.12 -32.72
N THR A 131 -2.15 29.11 -32.46
CA THR A 131 -2.25 30.31 -33.28
C THR A 131 -1.78 31.49 -32.43
N GLY A 132 -0.72 32.14 -32.88
CA GLY A 132 0.01 33.15 -32.11
C GLY A 132 -0.60 34.54 -32.14
N LEU A 133 -0.07 35.40 -31.26
CA LEU A 133 -0.06 36.83 -31.45
C LEU A 133 1.22 37.43 -30.84
N ARG A 134 1.98 38.16 -31.67
CA ARG A 134 3.14 38.99 -31.32
C ARG A 134 2.70 40.39 -30.88
N ARG A 135 3.47 41.02 -29.96
CA ARG A 135 3.98 42.42 -29.97
C ARG A 135 4.70 42.67 -28.62
N VAL A 136 6.04 42.78 -28.55
CA VAL A 136 6.96 43.91 -28.86
C VAL A 136 7.02 44.99 -27.74
N ASP A 137 8.16 44.95 -27.04
CA ASP A 137 9.06 45.97 -26.44
C ASP A 137 8.55 47.10 -25.52
N ARG A 138 9.15 47.20 -24.31
CA ARG A 138 10.15 48.24 -23.95
C ARG A 138 10.64 48.17 -22.49
N GLU A 139 11.91 48.55 -22.33
CA GLU A 139 12.72 48.70 -21.11
C GLU A 139 12.29 49.91 -20.24
N ASP A 140 12.55 49.86 -18.92
CA ASP A 140 13.47 50.79 -18.24
C ASP A 140 13.49 50.62 -16.70
N GLU A 141 14.72 50.45 -16.20
CA GLU A 141 15.35 51.05 -15.02
C GLU A 141 14.81 50.98 -13.57
N GLN A 142 15.70 50.46 -12.72
CA GLN A 142 16.30 51.09 -11.52
C GLN A 142 15.94 50.61 -10.10
N GLU A 143 17.05 50.38 -9.41
CA GLU A 143 17.32 49.92 -8.06
C GLU A 143 17.17 51.06 -7.04
N SER A 144 16.66 50.77 -5.83
CA SER A 144 17.06 51.49 -4.62
C SER A 144 16.69 50.77 -3.33
N ALA A 145 17.66 50.75 -2.43
CA ALA A 145 17.63 50.14 -1.11
C ALA A 145 16.92 51.01 -0.04
N MET A 146 16.34 50.30 0.94
CA MET A 146 15.93 50.57 2.34
C MET A 146 15.98 51.99 2.92
N PRO A 147 15.08 52.30 3.90
CA PRO A 147 15.55 52.19 5.30
C PRO A 147 14.51 51.66 6.32
N THR A 148 15.08 51.07 7.36
CA THR A 148 14.53 50.62 8.64
C THR A 148 13.91 51.75 9.48
N ARG A 149 12.80 51.47 10.18
CA ARG A 149 12.40 52.14 11.42
C ARG A 149 11.76 51.15 12.40
N SER A 150 12.12 51.30 13.67
CA SER A 150 11.88 50.38 14.79
C SER A 150 10.87 50.95 15.80
N LYS A 151 10.28 50.02 16.57
CA LYS A 151 9.67 50.10 17.94
C LYS A 151 8.23 50.66 18.09
N PRO A 152 7.46 50.26 19.14
CA PRO A 152 7.89 49.60 20.39
C PRO A 152 7.12 48.31 20.81
N GLU A 153 7.71 47.64 21.81
CA GLU A 153 7.23 46.48 22.54
C GLU A 153 5.86 46.72 23.20
N THR A 154 4.97 45.75 23.09
CA THR A 154 3.84 45.59 24.00
C THR A 154 3.74 44.11 24.31
N GLU A 155 4.07 43.74 25.56
CA GLU A 155 3.88 42.39 26.09
C GLU A 155 2.39 42.06 26.00
N ASP A 156 2.05 41.10 25.16
CA ASP A 156 0.69 40.59 24.99
C ASP A 156 0.52 39.38 25.92
N PRO A 157 -0.46 39.35 26.84
CA PRO A 157 -0.68 38.23 27.76
C PRO A 157 -1.23 36.97 27.07
N ARG A 158 -0.96 36.77 25.78
CA ARG A 158 -1.39 35.64 24.96
C ARG A 158 -0.31 34.60 24.70
N ASP A 159 0.87 34.72 25.32
CA ASP A 159 1.88 33.66 25.42
C ASP A 159 1.46 32.56 26.41
N THR A 160 0.25 32.02 26.22
CA THR A 160 0.00 30.62 26.54
C THR A 160 0.17 29.88 25.22
N GLU A 161 1.42 29.52 24.91
CA GLU A 161 1.72 28.54 23.86
C GLU A 161 0.79 27.34 24.08
N ASP A 162 -0.03 27.03 23.07
CA ASP A 162 -0.82 25.81 23.05
C ASP A 162 0.16 24.62 23.14
N PRO A 163 0.05 23.73 24.15
CA PRO A 163 0.95 22.59 24.30
C PRO A 163 1.02 21.66 23.07
N ARG A 164 0.12 21.85 22.10
CA ARG A 164 0.01 21.08 20.85
C ARG A 164 0.91 21.60 19.72
N ASP A 165 1.48 22.80 19.83
CA ASP A 165 2.35 23.40 18.80
C ASP A 165 3.86 23.17 19.08
N HIS A 166 4.20 22.48 20.18
CA HIS A 166 5.59 22.12 20.46
C HIS A 166 6.02 20.92 19.61
N GLU A 167 6.82 21.18 18.56
CA GLU A 167 7.45 20.11 17.80
C GLU A 167 8.38 19.27 18.72
N PRO A 168 8.18 17.95 18.83
CA PRO A 168 8.93 17.12 19.78
C PRO A 168 10.41 17.06 19.41
N LYS A 169 11.28 17.41 20.36
CA LYS A 169 12.74 17.44 20.21
C LYS A 169 13.42 16.17 20.74
N THR A 170 12.68 15.36 21.48
CA THR A 170 13.18 14.09 22.04
C THR A 170 12.22 12.94 21.77
N LEU A 171 12.74 11.70 21.76
CA LEU A 171 11.90 10.50 21.64
C LEU A 171 10.86 10.41 22.77
N LYS A 172 11.20 10.93 23.96
CA LYS A 172 10.30 10.97 25.10
C LYS A 172 9.11 11.90 24.85
N GLU A 173 9.35 13.11 24.34
CA GLU A 173 8.30 14.06 23.95
C GLU A 173 7.45 13.51 22.81
N LEU A 174 8.08 12.88 21.82
CA LEU A 174 7.39 12.23 20.72
C LEU A 174 6.43 11.15 21.22
N ASN A 175 6.91 10.28 22.12
CA ASN A 175 6.08 9.20 22.69
C ASN A 175 4.92 9.76 23.53
N ALA A 176 5.16 10.85 24.28
CA ALA A 176 4.10 11.52 25.04
C ALA A 176 3.03 12.11 24.12
N ALA A 177 3.43 12.73 22.99
CA ALA A 177 2.50 13.28 22.01
C ALA A 177 1.66 12.18 21.33
N ILE A 178 2.27 11.05 20.96
CA ILE A 178 1.56 9.90 20.39
C ILE A 178 0.58 9.31 21.41
N ALA A 179 0.98 9.18 22.68
CA ALA A 179 0.10 8.70 23.74
C ALA A 179 -1.12 9.60 23.94
N ALA A 180 -0.91 10.92 23.91
CA ALA A 180 -1.97 11.91 24.05
C ALA A 180 -2.92 11.95 22.84
N ALA A 181 -2.42 11.71 21.63
CA ALA A 181 -3.23 11.64 20.42
C ALA A 181 -4.17 10.42 20.41
N GLY A 182 -3.77 9.33 21.07
CA GLY A 182 -4.54 8.09 21.14
C GLY A 182 -4.61 7.31 19.81
N PRO A 183 -5.33 6.18 19.79
CA PRO A 183 -5.44 5.36 18.59
C PRO A 183 -6.44 5.95 17.58
N LEU A 184 -6.05 5.99 16.30
CA LEU A 184 -6.97 6.31 15.20
C LEU A 184 -8.17 5.36 15.13
N VAL A 185 -7.96 4.07 15.39
CA VAL A 185 -9.00 3.05 15.47
C VAL A 185 -9.09 2.55 16.91
N PRO A 186 -10.23 2.72 17.60
CA PRO A 186 -10.39 2.25 18.97
C PRO A 186 -10.21 0.73 19.10
N GLY A 187 -9.65 0.28 20.22
CA GLY A 187 -9.56 -1.15 20.58
C GLY A 187 -8.19 -1.58 21.09
N ALA A 188 -7.11 -0.91 20.66
CA ALA A 188 -5.78 -1.11 21.22
C ALA A 188 -5.73 -0.78 22.71
N THR A 189 -4.90 -1.49 23.47
CA THR A 189 -4.72 -1.25 24.91
C THR A 189 -3.87 -0.01 25.15
N GLN A 190 -2.80 0.15 24.37
CA GLN A 190 -1.84 1.25 24.47
C GLN A 190 -1.06 1.43 23.18
N ALA A 191 -0.38 2.56 23.03
CA ALA A 191 0.61 2.75 21.98
C ALA A 191 1.85 1.88 22.25
N VAL A 192 2.39 1.27 21.20
CA VAL A 192 3.67 0.57 21.24
C VAL A 192 4.69 1.39 20.48
N PHE A 193 5.59 2.01 21.24
CA PHE A 193 6.65 2.88 20.72
C PHE A 193 7.83 2.09 20.18
N GLY A 194 8.75 2.77 19.50
CA GLY A 194 10.03 2.19 19.15
C GLY A 194 10.92 1.95 20.37
N GLU A 195 11.76 0.92 20.30
CA GLU A 195 12.65 0.50 21.37
C GLU A 195 14.08 0.26 20.84
N GLY A 196 15.07 0.85 21.50
CA GLY A 196 16.49 0.69 21.21
C GLY A 196 17.31 1.94 21.56
N PRO A 197 18.60 1.99 21.18
CA PRO A 197 19.44 3.16 21.40
C PRO A 197 18.89 4.40 20.67
N ALA A 198 19.00 5.56 21.31
CA ALA A 198 18.56 6.84 20.72
C ALA A 198 19.32 7.23 19.44
N HIS A 199 20.50 6.64 19.20
CA HIS A 199 21.33 6.84 18.01
C HIS A 199 21.77 5.51 17.41
N ALA A 200 20.80 4.64 17.13
CA ALA A 200 21.08 3.34 16.50
C ALA A 200 21.47 3.51 15.03
N ASP A 201 22.51 2.80 14.60
CA ASP A 201 22.96 2.81 13.20
C ASP A 201 21.92 2.17 12.25
N ILE A 202 21.17 1.20 12.75
CA ILE A 202 20.12 0.48 12.02
C ILE A 202 18.78 0.68 12.72
N VAL A 203 17.78 1.13 11.97
CA VAL A 203 16.37 1.11 12.39
C VAL A 203 15.62 0.07 11.58
N PHE A 204 14.89 -0.83 12.23
CA PHE A 204 13.93 -1.72 11.58
C PHE A 204 12.51 -1.23 11.80
N VAL A 205 11.72 -1.19 10.72
CA VAL A 205 10.33 -0.74 10.71
C VAL A 205 9.43 -1.91 10.31
N GLY A 206 8.60 -2.37 11.24
CA GLY A 206 7.53 -3.35 11.00
C GLY A 206 6.20 -2.73 10.57
N GLU A 207 5.17 -3.56 10.51
CA GLU A 207 3.82 -3.14 10.10
C GLU A 207 3.06 -2.42 11.23
N GLN A 208 2.72 -3.17 12.28
CA GLN A 208 1.99 -2.69 13.44
C GLN A 208 2.28 -3.61 14.63
N PRO A 209 1.93 -3.22 15.86
CA PRO A 209 2.05 -4.09 17.02
C PRO A 209 1.08 -5.28 16.90
N GLY A 210 1.47 -6.43 17.45
CA GLY A 210 0.58 -7.58 17.60
C GLY A 210 -0.09 -7.63 18.97
N ASP A 211 -0.75 -8.75 19.24
CA ASP A 211 -1.47 -9.01 20.49
C ASP A 211 -0.57 -8.91 21.73
N GLN A 212 0.63 -9.52 21.67
CA GLN A 212 1.55 -9.51 22.81
C GLN A 212 2.24 -8.15 22.97
N GLU A 213 2.57 -7.51 21.86
CA GLU A 213 3.16 -6.17 21.84
C GLU A 213 2.21 -5.14 22.46
N ASP A 214 0.92 -5.17 22.09
CA ASP A 214 -0.10 -4.27 22.62
C ASP A 214 -0.29 -4.42 24.14
N LEU A 215 -0.19 -5.63 24.68
CA LEU A 215 -0.29 -5.86 26.13
C LEU A 215 0.98 -5.44 26.88
N GLN A 216 2.16 -5.65 26.28
CA GLN A 216 3.44 -5.41 26.92
C GLN A 216 4.00 -4.00 26.68
N GLY A 217 3.46 -3.25 25.71
CA GLY A 217 3.96 -1.93 25.33
C GLY A 217 5.30 -1.95 24.61
N ARG A 218 5.76 -3.12 24.12
CA ARG A 218 7.09 -3.32 23.52
C ARG A 218 7.01 -3.92 22.13
N PRO A 219 7.81 -3.45 21.16
CA PRO A 219 7.76 -3.93 19.78
C PRO A 219 8.50 -5.27 19.64
N PHE A 220 7.98 -6.17 18.77
CA PHE A 220 8.60 -7.46 18.43
C PHE A 220 8.84 -8.40 19.62
N VAL A 221 7.88 -8.54 20.54
CA VAL A 221 7.96 -9.50 21.66
C VAL A 221 7.20 -10.82 21.40
N GLY A 222 6.32 -10.83 20.40
CA GLY A 222 5.51 -11.99 20.02
C GLY A 222 6.28 -13.07 19.24
N PRO A 223 5.56 -14.06 18.68
CA PRO A 223 6.18 -15.18 17.93
C PRO A 223 7.06 -14.72 16.75
N ALA A 224 6.61 -13.71 16.00
CA ALA A 224 7.38 -13.13 14.89
C ALA A 224 8.64 -12.40 15.38
N GLY A 225 8.55 -11.72 16.53
CA GLY A 225 9.66 -11.05 17.18
C GLY A 225 10.74 -12.02 17.66
N ARG A 226 10.36 -13.12 18.30
CA ARG A 226 11.31 -14.17 18.71
C ARG A 226 12.03 -14.82 17.53
N LEU A 227 11.33 -15.06 16.42
CA LEU A 227 11.95 -15.52 15.18
C LEU A 227 12.94 -14.48 14.63
N PHE A 228 12.57 -13.20 14.69
CA PHE A 228 13.40 -12.12 14.23
C PHE A 228 14.66 -11.94 15.07
N ASP A 229 14.56 -12.02 16.40
CA ASP A 229 15.69 -11.99 17.32
C ASP A 229 16.68 -13.14 17.06
N LYS A 230 16.13 -14.35 16.83
CA LYS A 230 16.94 -15.51 16.43
C LYS A 230 17.68 -15.24 15.12
N ALA A 231 16.98 -14.74 14.11
CA ALA A 231 17.56 -14.47 12.79
C ALA A 231 18.62 -13.35 12.85
N MET A 232 18.39 -12.29 13.64
CA MET A 232 19.39 -11.23 13.86
C MET A 232 20.64 -11.79 14.53
N LYS A 233 20.49 -12.60 15.58
CA LYS A 233 21.61 -13.23 16.27
C LYS A 233 22.43 -14.11 15.31
N GLU A 234 21.78 -14.93 14.50
CA GLU A 234 22.43 -15.78 13.50
C GLU A 234 23.14 -14.96 12.41
N ALA A 235 22.58 -13.82 12.02
CA ALA A 235 23.22 -12.88 11.09
C ALA A 235 24.33 -12.02 11.72
N GLY A 236 24.54 -12.10 13.04
CA GLY A 236 25.52 -11.30 13.76
C GLY A 236 25.09 -9.84 13.96
N ILE A 237 23.78 -9.58 14.02
CA ILE A 237 23.19 -8.30 14.43
C ILE A 237 22.81 -8.39 15.90
N ASP A 238 23.32 -7.45 16.69
CA ASP A 238 23.02 -7.33 18.11
C ASP A 238 21.71 -6.54 18.31
N ARG A 239 20.71 -7.19 18.92
CA ARG A 239 19.37 -6.61 19.18
C ARG A 239 19.43 -5.34 20.02
N ASP A 240 20.41 -5.22 20.91
CA ASP A 240 20.56 -4.09 21.82
C ASP A 240 21.22 -2.88 21.14
N LYS A 241 21.76 -3.05 19.93
CA LYS A 241 22.40 -1.98 19.14
C LYS A 241 21.53 -1.43 18.02
N VAL A 242 20.35 -2.03 17.80
CA VAL A 242 19.41 -1.62 16.76
C VAL A 242 18.16 -1.01 17.38
N TYR A 243 17.48 -0.19 16.61
CA TYR A 243 16.21 0.41 17.02
C TYR A 243 15.07 -0.27 16.27
N LEU A 244 14.10 -0.81 17.00
CA LEU A 244 12.95 -1.49 16.42
C LEU A 244 11.70 -0.64 16.60
N THR A 245 10.93 -0.46 15.53
CA THR A 245 9.66 0.27 15.59
C THR A 245 8.67 -0.26 14.55
N ASN A 246 7.45 0.27 14.54
CA ASN A 246 6.40 -0.07 13.57
C ASN A 246 5.89 1.16 12.83
N ALA A 247 5.37 0.95 11.62
CA ALA A 247 4.72 1.97 10.82
C ALA A 247 3.46 2.54 11.49
N VAL A 248 2.70 1.70 12.18
CA VAL A 248 1.54 2.07 12.98
C VAL A 248 1.85 1.78 14.46
N LYS A 249 1.38 2.64 15.37
CA LYS A 249 1.71 2.54 16.81
C LYS A 249 0.67 1.83 17.66
N HIS A 250 -0.51 1.54 17.11
CA HIS A 250 -1.59 0.90 17.84
C HIS A 250 -2.01 -0.39 17.14
N PHE A 251 -2.33 -1.42 17.92
CA PHE A 251 -2.72 -2.72 17.37
C PHE A 251 -4.14 -2.69 16.81
N LYS A 252 -4.26 -2.95 15.50
CA LYS A 252 -5.55 -3.17 14.85
C LYS A 252 -5.90 -4.65 14.80
N PHE A 253 -7.08 -5.00 15.30
CA PHE A 253 -7.56 -6.37 15.33
C PHE A 253 -9.07 -6.47 15.21
N GLU A 254 -9.54 -7.65 14.81
CA GLU A 254 -10.92 -8.09 14.91
C GLU A 254 -11.07 -9.06 16.08
N GLN A 255 -12.10 -8.83 16.90
CA GLN A 255 -12.41 -9.72 18.02
C GLN A 255 -13.18 -10.94 17.51
N ARG A 256 -12.62 -12.13 17.69
CA ARG A 256 -13.30 -13.41 17.41
C ARG A 256 -13.29 -14.29 18.66
N GLY A 257 -14.40 -14.29 19.38
CA GLY A 257 -14.49 -14.93 20.70
C GLY A 257 -13.54 -14.25 21.69
N HIS A 258 -12.65 -15.01 22.31
CA HIS A 258 -11.62 -14.48 23.21
C HIS A 258 -10.30 -14.09 22.52
N ARG A 259 -10.18 -14.29 21.19
CA ARG A 259 -8.95 -14.03 20.45
C ARG A 259 -9.02 -12.70 19.71
N ARG A 260 -7.93 -11.94 19.78
CA ARG A 260 -7.68 -10.74 18.99
C ARG A 260 -6.96 -11.13 17.71
N ILE A 261 -7.66 -11.09 16.59
CA ILE A 261 -7.11 -11.48 15.28
C ILE A 261 -6.56 -10.24 14.60
N HIS A 262 -5.26 -10.24 14.33
CA HIS A 262 -4.59 -9.14 13.64
C HIS A 262 -5.25 -8.79 12.29
N SER A 263 -5.62 -7.53 12.11
CA SER A 263 -6.14 -6.98 10.85
C SER A 263 -5.17 -5.94 10.29
N LYS A 264 -4.82 -6.07 9.00
CA LYS A 264 -3.80 -5.22 8.37
C LYS A 264 -4.19 -3.73 8.42
N PRO A 265 -3.24 -2.81 8.66
CA PRO A 265 -3.51 -1.39 8.54
C PRO A 265 -3.90 -0.97 7.13
N THR A 266 -4.83 -0.03 7.00
CA THR A 266 -5.19 0.61 5.74
C THR A 266 -4.15 1.66 5.34
N ALA A 267 -4.14 2.05 4.06
CA ALA A 267 -3.26 3.13 3.59
C ALA A 267 -3.55 4.46 4.31
N GLY A 268 -4.80 4.73 4.68
CA GLY A 268 -5.19 5.91 5.45
C GLY A 268 -4.61 5.91 6.87
N GLU A 269 -4.66 4.76 7.56
CA GLU A 269 -4.06 4.58 8.88
C GLU A 269 -2.53 4.76 8.82
N VAL A 270 -1.88 4.14 7.84
CA VAL A 270 -0.43 4.30 7.64
C VAL A 270 -0.07 5.77 7.37
N LYS A 271 -0.84 6.46 6.53
CA LYS A 271 -0.65 7.89 6.25
C LYS A 271 -0.81 8.74 7.51
N HIS A 272 -1.74 8.40 8.39
CA HIS A 272 -1.95 9.11 9.66
C HIS A 272 -0.75 8.95 10.61
N TYR A 273 -0.16 7.75 10.72
CA TYR A 273 1.00 7.53 11.60
C TYR A 273 2.34 7.93 10.99
N ARG A 274 2.39 8.13 9.68
CA ARG A 274 3.62 8.45 8.95
C ARG A 274 4.39 9.67 9.50
N PRO A 275 3.76 10.82 9.84
CA PRO A 275 4.49 11.96 10.41
C PRO A 275 5.25 11.59 11.69
N TRP A 276 4.63 10.80 12.58
CA TRP A 276 5.27 10.33 13.80
C TRP A 276 6.47 9.43 13.51
N LEU A 277 6.35 8.50 12.56
CA LEU A 277 7.46 7.64 12.13
C LEU A 277 8.60 8.48 11.52
N MET A 278 8.30 9.48 10.70
CA MET A 278 9.34 10.32 10.11
C MET A 278 10.08 11.14 11.17
N LYS A 279 9.35 11.68 12.15
CA LYS A 279 9.95 12.40 13.27
C LYS A 279 10.80 11.48 14.15
N GLU A 280 10.35 10.24 14.37
CA GLU A 280 11.12 9.22 15.08
C GLU A 280 12.46 8.93 14.38
N LEU A 281 12.45 8.76 13.05
CA LEU A 281 13.67 8.55 12.27
C LEU A 281 14.59 9.78 12.25
N GLU A 282 14.02 10.98 12.20
CA GLU A 282 14.76 12.24 12.31
C GLU A 282 15.47 12.36 13.66
N LEU A 283 14.84 11.93 14.76
CA LEU A 283 15.42 11.96 16.10
C LEU A 283 16.49 10.87 16.28
N VAL A 284 16.24 9.66 15.76
CA VAL A 284 17.18 8.53 15.87
C VAL A 284 18.42 8.74 14.98
N ARG A 285 18.24 9.35 13.80
CA ARG A 285 19.28 9.58 12.78
C ARG A 285 20.04 8.31 12.38
N PRO A 286 19.35 7.25 11.92
CA PRO A 286 20.00 6.01 11.53
C PRO A 286 20.84 6.17 10.25
N LYS A 287 21.88 5.35 10.11
CA LYS A 287 22.62 5.20 8.84
C LYS A 287 21.83 4.39 7.82
N LEU A 288 21.05 3.42 8.29
CA LEU A 288 20.27 2.50 7.46
C LEU A 288 18.89 2.25 8.07
N VAL A 289 17.85 2.40 7.25
CA VAL A 289 16.46 2.05 7.61
C VAL A 289 16.05 0.77 6.89
N VAL A 290 15.49 -0.19 7.61
CA VAL A 290 15.06 -1.48 7.07
C VAL A 290 13.54 -1.60 7.13
N ALA A 291 12.90 -1.72 5.97
CA ALA A 291 11.47 -1.96 5.85
C ALA A 291 11.18 -3.47 5.91
N LEU A 292 10.50 -3.91 6.98
CA LEU A 292 10.04 -5.28 7.15
C LEU A 292 8.63 -5.42 6.56
N GLY A 293 8.57 -5.75 5.27
CA GLY A 293 7.33 -5.95 4.53
C GLY A 293 6.71 -4.67 3.94
N GLY A 294 5.58 -4.86 3.27
CA GLY A 294 5.02 -3.86 2.35
C GLY A 294 4.39 -2.65 3.05
N THR A 295 3.86 -2.85 4.25
CA THR A 295 3.29 -1.75 5.04
C THR A 295 4.38 -0.80 5.51
N ALA A 296 5.55 -1.31 5.91
CA ALA A 296 6.72 -0.49 6.22
C ALA A 296 7.23 0.28 4.99
N VAL A 297 7.25 -0.36 3.80
CA VAL A 297 7.59 0.33 2.54
C VAL A 297 6.62 1.48 2.26
N LEU A 298 5.32 1.24 2.38
CA LEU A 298 4.30 2.28 2.21
C LEU A 298 4.51 3.43 3.21
N ALA A 299 4.78 3.10 4.47
CA ALA A 299 4.97 4.07 5.53
C ALA A 299 6.21 4.95 5.31
N LEU A 300 7.30 4.39 4.76
CA LEU A 300 8.55 5.12 4.53
C LEU A 300 8.55 5.92 3.21
N THR A 301 7.94 5.38 2.16
CA THR A 301 7.94 5.99 0.82
C THR A 301 6.73 6.88 0.55
N GLY A 302 5.63 6.68 1.30
CA GLY A 302 4.32 7.25 0.99
C GLY A 302 3.66 6.66 -0.26
N LYS A 303 4.23 5.62 -0.89
CA LYS A 303 3.75 5.00 -2.13
C LYS A 303 3.60 3.49 -1.95
N GLN A 304 2.57 2.91 -2.57
CA GLN A 304 2.34 1.47 -2.49
C GLN A 304 3.19 0.76 -3.56
N THR A 305 4.16 -0.04 -3.12
CA THR A 305 5.07 -0.78 -4.00
C THR A 305 5.11 -2.27 -3.62
N PRO A 306 4.97 -3.21 -4.56
CA PRO A 306 5.07 -4.65 -4.26
C PRO A 306 6.46 -5.07 -3.76
N ILE A 307 6.52 -5.75 -2.60
CA ILE A 307 7.78 -6.17 -1.94
C ILE A 307 8.61 -7.09 -2.84
N SER A 308 7.99 -8.00 -3.59
CA SER A 308 8.68 -8.98 -4.45
C SER A 308 9.52 -8.32 -5.54
N ARG A 309 9.19 -7.09 -5.94
CA ARG A 309 9.96 -6.26 -6.88
C ARG A 309 10.91 -5.28 -6.20
N SER A 310 10.86 -5.17 -4.88
CA SER A 310 11.56 -4.14 -4.11
C SER A 310 12.50 -4.68 -3.04
N ARG A 311 12.55 -6.00 -2.82
CA ARG A 311 13.49 -6.63 -1.88
C ARG A 311 14.93 -6.30 -2.25
N GLY A 312 15.74 -5.89 -1.28
CA GLY A 312 17.11 -5.45 -1.48
C GLY A 312 17.35 -3.99 -1.09
N ARG A 313 18.43 -3.39 -1.61
CA ARG A 313 18.79 -2.00 -1.35
C ARG A 313 17.70 -1.05 -1.85
N ALA A 314 17.41 -0.03 -1.06
CA ALA A 314 16.43 0.99 -1.37
C ALA A 314 16.89 2.36 -0.88
N ARG A 315 16.10 3.39 -1.16
CA ARG A 315 16.26 4.73 -0.63
C ARG A 315 14.89 5.29 -0.25
N PHE A 316 14.80 5.88 0.93
CA PHE A 316 13.57 6.42 1.51
C PHE A 316 13.75 7.93 1.73
N GLY A 317 13.51 8.72 0.68
CA GLY A 317 13.94 10.12 0.67
C GLY A 317 15.46 10.19 0.69
N ASP A 318 16.04 10.86 1.69
CA ASP A 318 17.49 10.95 1.86
C ASP A 318 18.09 9.80 2.67
N LEU A 319 17.25 8.94 3.26
CA LEU A 319 17.69 7.81 4.08
C LEU A 319 18.08 6.62 3.21
N ASN A 320 19.26 6.05 3.47
CA ASN A 320 19.62 4.76 2.90
C ASN A 320 18.70 3.67 3.46
N GLY A 321 18.26 2.79 2.58
CA GLY A 321 17.21 1.82 2.88
C GLY A 321 17.57 0.39 2.51
N TYR A 322 16.90 -0.56 3.16
CA TYR A 322 16.80 -1.94 2.72
C TYR A 322 15.36 -2.43 2.88
N VAL A 323 14.87 -3.23 1.94
CA VAL A 323 13.54 -3.83 2.01
C VAL A 323 13.69 -5.34 2.10
N THR A 324 13.01 -5.95 3.07
CA THR A 324 12.93 -7.40 3.21
C THR A 324 11.52 -7.84 3.59
N VAL A 325 11.30 -9.15 3.69
CA VAL A 325 10.02 -9.73 4.13
C VAL A 325 9.79 -9.48 5.62
N HIS A 326 8.54 -9.43 6.03
CA HIS A 326 8.20 -9.33 7.45
C HIS A 326 8.37 -10.72 8.12
N PRO A 327 8.93 -10.83 9.35
CA PRO A 327 9.14 -12.12 10.02
C PRO A 327 7.86 -12.97 10.17
N SER A 328 6.70 -12.33 10.32
CA SER A 328 5.41 -13.05 10.40
C SER A 328 5.02 -13.77 9.11
N TYR A 329 5.55 -13.38 7.94
CA TYR A 329 5.36 -14.10 6.68
C TYR A 329 5.95 -15.51 6.77
N LEU A 330 7.15 -15.63 7.36
CA LEU A 330 7.85 -16.91 7.51
C LEU A 330 7.05 -17.91 8.38
N LEU A 331 6.30 -17.40 9.36
CA LEU A 331 5.44 -18.21 10.23
C LEU A 331 4.13 -18.66 9.56
N ARG A 332 3.75 -18.05 8.43
CA ARG A 332 2.50 -18.35 7.72
C ARG A 332 2.70 -19.28 6.53
N LEU A 333 3.95 -19.63 6.21
CA LEU A 333 4.25 -20.57 5.12
C LEU A 333 3.80 -21.99 5.53
N PRO A 334 3.01 -22.68 4.67
CA PRO A 334 2.37 -23.95 5.02
C PRO A 334 3.35 -25.13 4.99
N ASP A 335 4.37 -25.04 4.14
CA ASP A 335 5.36 -26.09 3.90
C ASP A 335 6.68 -25.79 4.62
N GLU A 336 7.30 -26.84 5.16
CA GLU A 336 8.54 -26.74 5.92
C GLU A 336 9.75 -26.42 5.04
N GLU A 337 9.81 -26.99 3.83
CA GLU A 337 10.91 -26.74 2.91
C GLU A 337 10.91 -25.27 2.45
N THR A 338 9.75 -24.76 2.03
CA THR A 338 9.53 -23.37 1.64
C THR A 338 9.85 -22.42 2.79
N ARG A 339 9.47 -22.78 4.03
CA ARG A 339 9.79 -22.00 5.23
C ARG A 339 11.29 -21.94 5.50
N HIS A 340 12.02 -23.06 5.36
CA HIS A 340 13.48 -23.08 5.49
C HIS A 340 14.15 -22.23 4.41
N GLN A 341 13.78 -22.40 3.13
CA GLN A 341 14.34 -21.60 2.03
C GLN A 341 14.08 -20.10 2.22
N ALA A 342 12.88 -19.73 2.68
CA ALA A 342 12.53 -18.34 2.96
C ALA A 342 13.29 -17.78 4.17
N TYR A 343 13.52 -18.59 5.20
CA TYR A 343 14.33 -18.22 6.37
C TYR A 343 15.79 -18.02 5.99
N ASP A 344 16.39 -18.90 5.18
CA ASP A 344 17.76 -18.75 4.69
C ASP A 344 17.92 -17.49 3.84
N ALA A 345 16.92 -17.18 2.99
CA ALA A 345 16.91 -15.94 2.25
C ALA A 345 16.84 -14.72 3.18
N PHE A 346 16.03 -14.80 4.23
CA PHE A 346 15.92 -13.74 5.24
C PHE A 346 17.25 -13.52 6.00
N LEU A 347 17.95 -14.60 6.35
CA LEU A 347 19.30 -14.52 6.94
C LEU A 347 20.30 -13.83 6.00
N ARG A 348 20.27 -14.14 4.70
CA ARG A 348 21.12 -13.45 3.71
C ARG A 348 20.85 -11.95 3.64
N ASP A 349 19.58 -11.54 3.71
CA ASP A 349 19.25 -10.12 3.77
C ASP A 349 19.80 -9.45 5.02
N LEU A 350 19.65 -10.09 6.20
CA LEU A 350 20.18 -9.55 7.46
C LEU A 350 21.71 -9.45 7.44
N ALA A 351 22.41 -10.42 6.86
CA ALA A 351 23.84 -10.34 6.66
C ALA A 351 24.21 -9.13 5.78
N HIS A 352 23.51 -8.92 4.66
CA HIS A 352 23.71 -7.75 3.81
C HIS A 352 23.41 -6.43 4.53
N ILE A 353 22.34 -6.39 5.33
CA ILE A 353 21.97 -5.22 6.14
C ILE A 353 23.09 -4.88 7.14
N ARG A 354 23.63 -5.89 7.85
CA ARG A 354 24.75 -5.73 8.76
C ARG A 354 25.96 -5.13 8.05
N ASP A 355 26.29 -5.65 6.87
CA ASP A 355 27.47 -5.22 6.12
C ASP A 355 27.29 -3.79 5.56
N LEU A 356 26.09 -3.47 5.06
CA LEU A 356 25.74 -2.11 4.62
C LEU A 356 25.80 -1.09 5.76
N ALA A 357 25.40 -1.46 6.97
CA ALA A 357 25.43 -0.56 8.12
C ALA A 357 26.86 -0.28 8.63
N LYS A 358 27.80 -1.20 8.36
CA LYS A 358 29.23 -1.04 8.68
C LYS A 358 29.98 -0.21 7.63
N ALA A 359 29.53 -0.20 6.38
CA ALA A 359 30.17 0.56 5.31
C ALA A 359 30.06 2.08 5.57
N ASP A 360 31.12 2.84 5.30
CA ASP A 360 31.09 4.30 5.45
C ASP A 360 30.10 4.89 4.42
N PRO A 361 29.09 5.67 4.85
CA PRO A 361 28.15 6.33 3.95
C PRO A 361 28.80 7.23 2.88
N ARG A 362 30.04 7.68 3.09
CA ARG A 362 30.76 8.62 2.21
C ARG A 362 31.64 7.94 1.16
N THR A 363 32.17 6.74 1.42
CA THR A 363 33.08 6.05 0.48
C THR A 363 32.50 4.76 -0.09
N GLY A 364 31.46 4.19 0.54
CA GLY A 364 30.89 2.91 0.14
C GLY A 364 31.81 1.72 0.40
N GLU A 365 32.97 1.93 1.04
CA GLU A 365 33.91 0.89 1.40
C GLU A 365 33.45 0.16 2.66
N LEU A 366 33.44 -1.17 2.60
CA LEU A 366 33.31 -2.02 3.78
C LEU A 366 34.59 -1.86 4.62
N PRO A 367 34.52 -1.76 5.96
CA PRO A 367 35.72 -1.83 6.77
C PRO A 367 36.42 -3.15 6.47
N LEU A 368 37.61 -3.07 5.87
CA LEU A 368 38.48 -4.23 5.66
C LEU A 368 38.63 -4.93 7.00
N ALA A 369 38.28 -6.21 7.04
CA ALA A 369 38.44 -7.02 8.24
C ALA A 369 39.91 -6.94 8.68
N ALA A 370 40.14 -6.54 9.93
CA ALA A 370 41.46 -6.68 10.53
C ALA A 370 41.81 -8.17 10.56
N GLU A 371 43.02 -8.48 10.07
CA GLU A 371 43.60 -9.80 9.83
C GLU A 371 43.54 -10.76 11.03
#